data_AF-A0A3N5NXY6-F1
#
_entry.id   AF-A0A3N5NXY6-F1
#
_cell.length_a   1.000
_cell.length_b   1.000
_cell.length_c   1.000
_cell.angle_alpha   90.00
_cell.angle_beta   90.00
_cell.angle_gamma   90.00
#
_symmetry.space_group_name_H-M   'P 1'
#
loop_
_entity.id
_entity.type
_entity.pdbx_description
1 polymer ?
#
loop_
_entity_poly.entity_id
_entity_poly.type
_entity_poly.pdbx_seq_one_letter_code
_entity_poly.pdbx_strand_id
1 'polypeptide(L)'
;MIALLLVLGYKRRDFFLTRGDLRAPIEPVPLLGFAKPVPWSQFALQWALYIAVALAIVQVLVSRPSADVLVRVLPILPSILFYAALNAFYEEMTYRAPMLATLEPVGGSKHALWMSATFFGIAHYFGTPGGILGGILSIFMGWILGKAMIETRGLYWAWWIHFLSDVAIFVFLAAALVR
;
A
#
# COMPACT_ATOMS: atom_id res chain seq x y z
N MET A 1 4.36 6.22 16.08
CA MET A 1 5.60 5.69 15.45
C MET A 1 6.57 6.77 14.99
N ILE A 2 6.15 7.74 14.17
CA ILE A 2 7.02 8.85 13.69
C ILE A 2 7.78 9.53 14.85
N ALA A 3 7.06 9.96 15.90
CA ALA A 3 7.68 10.61 17.05
C ALA A 3 8.74 9.72 17.74
N LEU A 4 8.49 8.42 17.84
CA LEU A 4 9.44 7.46 18.41
C LEU A 4 10.73 7.40 17.58
N LEU A 5 10.61 7.29 16.25
CA LEU A 5 11.78 7.28 15.36
C LEU A 5 12.59 8.58 15.47
N LEU A 6 11.92 9.73 15.54
CA LEU A 6 12.58 11.03 15.75
C LEU A 6 13.31 11.10 17.09
N VAL A 7 12.69 10.62 18.18
CA VAL A 7 13.32 10.55 19.52
C VAL A 7 14.54 9.62 19.52
N LEU A 8 14.49 8.53 18.76
CA LEU A 8 15.61 7.60 18.56
C LEU A 8 16.72 8.17 17.64
N GLY A 9 16.60 9.41 17.17
CA GLY A 9 17.62 10.10 16.38
C GLY A 9 17.52 9.90 14.87
N TYR A 10 16.51 9.17 14.38
CA TYR A 10 16.26 9.07 12.94
C TYR A 10 15.77 10.41 12.39
N LYS A 11 16.24 10.76 11.20
CA LYS A 11 15.72 11.89 10.42
C LYS A 11 14.62 11.38 9.51
N ARG A 12 13.74 12.30 9.08
CA ARG A 12 12.63 11.99 8.15
C ARG A 12 13.04 11.16 6.93
N ARG A 13 14.22 11.43 6.37
CA ARG A 13 14.79 10.69 5.23
C ARG A 13 15.19 9.26 5.56
N ASP A 14 15.58 8.98 6.80
CA ASP A 14 16.06 7.66 7.22
C ASP A 14 14.91 6.67 7.36
N PHE A 15 13.68 7.16 7.55
CA PHE A 15 12.45 6.36 7.55
C PHE A 15 11.48 6.75 6.44
N PHE A 16 12.01 7.19 5.29
CA PHE A 16 11.23 7.37 4.07
C PHE A 16 10.13 8.44 4.13
N LEU A 17 10.03 9.25 5.19
CA LEU A 17 9.08 10.37 5.32
C LEU A 17 9.52 11.58 4.48
N THR A 18 9.73 11.34 3.20
CA THR A 18 10.09 12.28 2.16
C THR A 18 9.42 11.87 0.85
N ARG A 19 9.49 12.74 -0.17
CA ARG A 19 8.99 12.41 -1.51
C ARG A 19 9.82 11.31 -2.20
N GLY A 20 11.12 11.25 -1.93
CA GLY A 20 12.05 10.38 -2.67
C GLY A 20 12.29 10.81 -4.11
N ASP A 21 13.03 10.00 -4.85
CA ASP A 21 13.19 10.09 -6.31
C ASP A 21 12.04 9.36 -7.00
N LEU A 22 11.06 10.13 -7.47
CA LEU A 22 9.88 9.58 -8.13
C LEU A 22 10.15 8.91 -9.48
N ARG A 23 11.31 9.15 -10.08
CA ARG A 23 11.69 8.64 -11.40
C ARG A 23 12.79 7.59 -11.32
N ALA A 24 13.21 7.20 -10.11
CA ALA A 24 14.13 6.09 -9.91
C ALA A 24 13.68 4.88 -10.74
N PRO A 25 14.59 4.18 -11.42
CA PRO A 25 14.24 2.99 -12.16
C PRO A 25 13.86 1.87 -11.20
N ILE A 26 12.75 1.18 -11.48
CA ILE A 26 12.43 -0.05 -10.74
C ILE A 26 13.44 -1.15 -11.08
N GLU A 27 13.93 -1.88 -10.07
CA GLU A 27 14.74 -3.06 -10.32
C GLU A 27 13.86 -4.18 -10.93
N PRO A 28 14.22 -4.71 -12.12
CA PRO A 28 13.39 -5.67 -12.84
C PRO A 28 13.11 -6.96 -12.06
N VAL A 29 11.91 -7.51 -12.24
CA VAL A 29 11.56 -8.86 -11.78
C VAL A 29 10.90 -9.61 -12.94
N PRO A 30 11.70 -10.32 -13.78
CA PRO A 30 11.19 -10.99 -14.97
C PRO A 30 10.04 -11.98 -14.69
N LEU A 31 10.10 -12.67 -13.56
CA LEU A 31 9.07 -13.64 -13.14
C LEU A 31 7.69 -13.01 -12.91
N LEU A 32 7.64 -11.71 -12.58
CA LEU A 32 6.40 -10.96 -12.36
C LEU A 32 5.98 -10.13 -13.59
N GLY A 33 6.63 -10.34 -14.73
CA GLY A 33 6.23 -9.73 -16.01
C GLY A 33 6.83 -8.35 -16.30
N PHE A 34 7.77 -7.84 -15.50
CA PHE A 34 8.46 -6.57 -15.75
C PHE A 34 9.99 -6.77 -15.82
N ALA A 35 10.44 -7.31 -16.95
CA ALA A 35 11.84 -7.69 -17.19
C ALA A 35 12.79 -6.52 -17.53
N LYS A 36 12.28 -5.30 -17.72
CA LYS A 36 13.09 -4.12 -18.06
C LYS A 36 12.92 -3.03 -17.01
N PRO A 37 13.98 -2.27 -16.70
CA PRO A 37 13.87 -1.14 -15.80
C PRO A 37 13.05 -0.05 -16.48
N VAL A 38 12.05 0.46 -15.77
CA VAL A 38 11.26 1.63 -16.16
C VAL A 38 11.18 2.58 -14.96
N PRO A 39 10.96 3.89 -15.18
CA PRO A 39 10.79 4.82 -14.06
C PRO A 39 9.63 4.40 -13.16
N TRP A 40 9.81 4.52 -11.84
CA TRP A 40 8.74 4.28 -10.86
C TRP A 40 7.49 5.09 -11.16
N SER A 41 7.60 6.29 -11.73
CA SER A 41 6.45 7.06 -12.17
C SER A 41 5.58 6.38 -13.21
N GLN A 42 6.17 5.63 -14.14
CA GLN A 42 5.42 4.87 -15.12
C GLN A 42 4.84 3.60 -14.51
N PHE A 43 5.67 2.88 -13.74
CA PHE A 43 5.30 1.62 -13.12
C PHE A 43 4.19 1.80 -12.08
N ALA A 44 4.39 2.67 -11.09
CA ALA A 44 3.46 2.88 -9.99
C ALA A 44 2.10 3.40 -10.44
N LEU A 45 2.04 4.29 -11.44
CA LEU A 45 0.76 4.79 -11.95
C LEU A 45 -0.08 3.65 -12.55
N GLN A 46 0.53 2.78 -13.36
CA GLN A 46 -0.16 1.63 -13.94
C GLN A 46 -0.55 0.61 -12.87
N TRP A 47 0.40 0.26 -12.00
CA TRP A 47 0.17 -0.74 -10.97
C TRP A 47 -0.86 -0.30 -9.92
N ALA A 48 -0.86 0.97 -9.51
CA ALA A 48 -1.89 1.49 -8.62
C ALA A 48 -3.29 1.35 -9.22
N LEU A 49 -3.45 1.67 -10.52
CA LEU A 49 -4.71 1.50 -11.22
C LEU A 49 -5.09 0.01 -11.32
N TYR A 50 -4.17 -0.87 -11.73
CA TYR A 50 -4.45 -2.29 -11.89
C TYR A 50 -4.86 -2.95 -10.58
N ILE A 51 -4.17 -2.65 -9.47
CA ILE A 51 -4.50 -3.18 -8.16
C ILE A 51 -5.87 -2.66 -7.69
N ALA A 52 -6.12 -1.34 -7.79
CA ALA A 52 -7.39 -0.75 -7.40
C ALA A 52 -8.58 -1.34 -8.19
N VAL A 53 -8.42 -1.49 -9.52
CA VAL A 53 -9.44 -2.11 -10.38
C VAL A 53 -9.64 -3.58 -10.03
N ALA A 54 -8.58 -4.35 -9.85
CA ALA A 54 -8.68 -5.76 -9.46
C ALA A 54 -9.42 -5.93 -8.12
N LEU A 55 -9.08 -5.11 -7.12
CA LEU A 55 -9.76 -5.09 -5.83
C LEU A 55 -11.25 -4.72 -5.98
N ALA A 56 -11.55 -3.69 -6.76
CA ALA A 56 -12.94 -3.29 -7.02
C ALA A 56 -13.73 -4.41 -7.69
N ILE A 57 -13.17 -5.08 -8.71
CA ILE A 57 -13.80 -6.23 -9.39
C ILE A 57 -14.10 -7.35 -8.39
N VAL A 58 -13.12 -7.74 -7.58
CA VAL A 58 -13.32 -8.77 -6.54
C VAL A 58 -14.44 -8.37 -5.60
N GLN A 59 -14.47 -7.12 -5.14
CA GLN A 59 -15.50 -6.63 -4.24
C GLN A 59 -16.89 -6.59 -4.88
N VAL A 60 -17.02 -6.27 -6.16
CA VAL A 60 -18.29 -6.38 -6.89
C VAL A 60 -18.76 -7.83 -6.94
N LEU A 61 -17.86 -8.76 -7.27
CA LEU A 61 -18.21 -10.19 -7.39
C LEU A 61 -18.64 -10.82 -6.06
N VAL A 62 -17.98 -10.43 -4.97
CA VAL A 62 -18.24 -10.92 -3.62
C VAL A 62 -19.46 -10.25 -2.99
N SER A 63 -19.50 -8.91 -2.99
CA SER A 63 -20.51 -8.16 -2.23
C SER A 63 -21.80 -7.87 -3.00
N ARG A 64 -21.76 -7.99 -4.34
CA ARG A 64 -22.86 -7.82 -5.29
C ARG A 64 -23.79 -6.62 -4.95
N PRO A 65 -23.25 -5.40 -4.84
CA PRO A 65 -24.06 -4.25 -4.48
C PRO A 65 -25.04 -3.92 -5.61
N SER A 66 -26.25 -3.51 -5.25
CA SER A 66 -27.20 -2.96 -6.21
C SER A 66 -26.77 -1.55 -6.66
N ALA A 67 -27.30 -1.10 -7.81
CA ALA A 67 -26.97 0.21 -8.35
C ALA A 67 -27.39 1.36 -7.42
N ASP A 68 -28.52 1.22 -6.72
CA ASP A 68 -29.01 2.22 -5.76
C ASP A 68 -28.06 2.39 -4.57
N VAL A 69 -27.48 1.30 -4.07
CA VAL A 69 -26.46 1.34 -3.01
C VAL A 69 -25.23 2.11 -3.47
N LEU A 70 -24.76 1.87 -4.71
CA LEU A 70 -23.62 2.61 -5.26
C LEU A 70 -23.91 4.11 -5.41
N VAL A 71 -25.13 4.48 -5.79
CA VAL A 71 -25.54 5.90 -5.86
C VAL A 71 -25.54 6.54 -4.47
N ARG A 72 -25.98 5.83 -3.43
CA ARG A 72 -25.93 6.31 -2.03
C ARG A 72 -24.51 6.54 -1.50
N VAL A 73 -23.50 5.90 -2.11
CA VAL A 73 -22.09 6.12 -1.76
C VAL A 73 -21.54 7.44 -2.31
N LEU A 74 -22.10 7.98 -3.40
CA LEU A 74 -21.57 9.19 -4.05
C LEU A 74 -21.40 10.39 -3.11
N PRO A 75 -22.37 10.74 -2.23
CA PRO A 75 -22.19 11.83 -1.27
C PRO A 75 -21.11 11.57 -0.21
N ILE A 76 -20.71 10.30 -0.02
CA ILE A 76 -19.72 9.85 0.98
C ILE A 76 -18.30 9.87 0.38
N LEU A 77 -18.15 10.01 -0.94
CA LEU A 77 -16.85 10.00 -1.63
C LEU A 77 -15.80 10.91 -0.98
N PRO A 78 -16.08 12.16 -0.55
CA PRO A 78 -15.08 12.98 0.12
C PRO A 78 -14.51 12.32 1.39
N SER A 79 -15.37 11.65 2.17
CA SER A 79 -14.95 10.92 3.37
C SER A 79 -14.15 9.67 3.01
N ILE A 80 -14.56 8.93 1.98
CA ILE A 80 -13.82 7.77 1.47
C ILE A 80 -12.40 8.17 1.08
N LEU A 81 -12.24 9.24 0.28
CA LEU A 81 -10.93 9.71 -0.15
C LEU A 81 -10.07 10.15 1.05
N PHE A 82 -10.65 10.87 2.00
CA PHE A 82 -9.94 11.31 3.20
C PHE A 82 -9.46 10.14 4.05
N TYR A 83 -10.35 9.21 4.38
CA TYR A 83 -10.01 8.08 5.25
C TYR A 83 -9.11 7.05 4.55
N ALA A 84 -9.26 6.83 3.24
CA ALA A 84 -8.32 6.00 2.48
C ALA A 84 -6.92 6.61 2.47
N ALA A 85 -6.80 7.94 2.27
CA ALA A 85 -5.51 8.63 2.31
C ALA A 85 -4.85 8.55 3.69
N LEU A 86 -5.66 8.75 4.75
CA LEU A 86 -5.22 8.67 6.13
C LEU A 86 -4.82 7.26 6.53
N ASN A 87 -5.61 6.25 6.15
CA ASN A 87 -5.35 4.84 6.45
C ASN A 87 -4.06 4.38 5.79
N ALA A 88 -3.93 4.58 4.48
CA ALA A 88 -2.71 4.28 3.74
C ALA A 88 -1.51 4.94 4.43
N PHE A 89 -1.55 6.25 4.73
CA PHE A 89 -0.44 6.93 5.41
C PHE A 89 -0.12 6.31 6.79
N TYR A 90 -1.16 6.03 7.58
CA TYR A 90 -1.02 5.43 8.91
C TYR A 90 -0.36 4.06 8.84
N GLU A 91 -0.81 3.19 7.94
CA GLU A 91 -0.27 1.85 7.79
C GLU A 91 1.16 1.85 7.27
N GLU A 92 1.46 2.71 6.30
CA GLU A 92 2.82 2.91 5.78
C GLU A 92 3.79 3.34 6.90
N MET A 93 3.35 4.23 7.79
CA MET A 93 4.15 4.73 8.92
C MET A 93 4.16 3.81 10.15
N THR A 94 3.35 2.76 10.17
CA THR A 94 3.23 1.82 11.29
C THR A 94 3.88 0.48 10.96
N TYR A 95 3.54 -0.11 9.81
CA TYR A 95 3.94 -1.45 9.42
C TYR A 95 5.20 -1.49 8.54
N ARG A 96 5.48 -0.40 7.80
CA ARG A 96 6.51 -0.45 6.74
C ARG A 96 7.73 0.39 7.06
N ALA A 97 7.59 1.71 7.05
CA ALA A 97 8.72 2.62 7.21
C ALA A 97 9.60 2.33 8.44
N PRO A 98 9.05 2.03 9.64
CA PRO A 98 9.86 1.73 10.81
C PRO A 98 10.63 0.42 10.68
N MET A 99 9.99 -0.61 10.11
CA MET A 99 10.63 -1.90 9.88
C MET A 99 11.74 -1.77 8.84
N LEU A 100 11.49 -1.10 7.72
CA LEU A 100 12.51 -0.88 6.70
C LEU A 100 13.67 -0.05 7.23
N ALA A 101 13.39 1.05 7.95
CA ALA A 101 14.40 1.96 8.49
C ALA A 101 15.34 1.30 9.52
N THR A 102 14.82 0.33 10.27
CA THR A 102 15.59 -0.35 11.32
C THR A 102 16.24 -1.64 10.84
N LEU A 103 15.60 -2.39 9.93
CA LEU A 103 16.10 -3.68 9.44
C LEU A 103 17.05 -3.55 8.24
N GLU A 104 16.85 -2.57 7.35
CA GLU A 104 17.70 -2.42 6.16
C GLU A 104 19.18 -2.22 6.51
N PRO A 105 19.56 -1.36 7.48
CA PRO A 105 20.97 -1.14 7.83
C PRO A 105 21.70 -2.37 8.38
N VAL A 106 20.96 -3.31 8.99
CA VAL A 106 21.54 -4.48 9.66
C VAL A 106 21.45 -5.76 8.84
N GLY A 107 20.38 -5.94 8.06
CA GLY A 107 20.10 -7.16 7.29
C GLY A 107 20.09 -6.98 5.77
N GLY A 108 20.23 -5.74 5.29
CA GLY A 108 20.12 -5.40 3.87
C GLY A 108 18.68 -5.34 3.36
N SER A 109 18.51 -4.70 2.21
CA SER A 109 17.21 -4.34 1.65
C SER A 109 16.31 -5.55 1.39
N LYS A 110 16.87 -6.67 0.90
CA LYS A 110 16.09 -7.88 0.59
C LYS A 110 15.45 -8.50 1.84
N HIS A 111 16.19 -8.62 2.94
CA HIS A 111 15.66 -9.18 4.18
C HIS A 111 14.65 -8.24 4.82
N ALA A 112 14.98 -6.94 4.92
CA ALA A 112 14.07 -5.93 5.45
C ALA A 112 12.73 -5.91 4.68
N LEU A 113 12.79 -5.99 3.35
CA LEU A 113 11.63 -6.03 2.48
C LEU A 113 10.70 -7.22 2.78
N TRP A 114 11.24 -8.44 2.77
CA TRP A 114 10.43 -9.63 2.99
C TRP A 114 9.91 -9.74 4.42
N MET A 115 10.69 -9.30 5.42
CA MET A 115 10.24 -9.25 6.80
C MET A 115 9.07 -8.27 6.97
N SER A 116 9.19 -7.05 6.43
CA SER A 116 8.11 -6.05 6.47
C SER A 116 6.86 -6.52 5.72
N ALA A 117 7.02 -7.10 4.53
CA ALA A 117 5.92 -7.63 3.74
C ALA A 117 5.19 -8.78 4.45
N THR A 118 5.94 -9.71 5.07
CA THR A 118 5.37 -10.83 5.82
C THR A 118 4.62 -10.33 7.05
N PHE A 119 5.19 -9.39 7.80
CA PHE A 119 4.51 -8.79 8.96
C PHE A 119 3.19 -8.11 8.57
N PHE A 120 3.20 -7.35 7.48
CA PHE A 120 2.00 -6.73 6.93
C PHE A 120 0.93 -7.76 6.54
N GLY A 121 1.33 -8.86 5.89
CA GLY A 121 0.43 -9.95 5.56
C GLY A 121 -0.17 -10.68 6.76
N ILE A 122 0.63 -10.93 7.80
CA ILE A 122 0.15 -11.51 9.06
C ILE A 122 -0.85 -10.58 9.74
N ALA A 123 -0.57 -9.28 9.78
CA ALA A 123 -1.50 -8.29 10.32
C ALA A 123 -2.85 -8.30 9.57
N HIS A 124 -2.81 -8.50 8.25
CA HIS A 124 -3.99 -8.58 7.40
C HIS A 124 -4.78 -9.88 7.51
N TYR A 125 -4.23 -10.95 8.09
CA TYR A 125 -5.02 -12.16 8.37
C TYR A 125 -6.28 -11.84 9.20
N PHE A 126 -6.15 -10.91 10.15
CA PHE A 126 -7.24 -10.40 10.99
C PHE A 126 -7.82 -9.06 10.49
N GLY A 127 -7.30 -8.53 9.38
CA GLY A 127 -7.62 -7.21 8.84
C GLY A 127 -8.52 -7.28 7.59
N THR A 128 -8.45 -6.24 6.76
CA THR A 128 -9.16 -6.15 5.48
C THR A 128 -8.16 -5.88 4.35
N PRO A 129 -8.05 -6.74 3.32
CA PRO A 129 -8.74 -8.01 3.14
C PRO A 129 -8.27 -9.08 4.15
N GLY A 130 -9.24 -9.82 4.73
CA GLY A 130 -8.99 -10.78 5.81
C GLY A 130 -8.76 -12.22 5.38
N GLY A 131 -8.40 -13.07 6.34
CA GLY A 131 -8.21 -14.51 6.17
C GLY A 131 -6.93 -14.88 5.41
N ILE A 132 -6.79 -16.16 5.05
CA ILE A 132 -5.57 -16.69 4.41
C ILE A 132 -5.29 -15.99 3.08
N LEU A 133 -6.30 -15.87 2.22
CA LEU A 133 -6.15 -15.22 0.91
C LEU A 133 -5.83 -13.73 1.07
N GLY A 134 -6.52 -13.03 1.96
CA GLY A 134 -6.25 -11.62 2.27
C GLY A 134 -4.83 -11.41 2.77
N GLY A 135 -4.35 -12.27 3.68
CA GLY A 135 -2.99 -12.27 4.16
C GLY A 135 -1.96 -12.47 3.04
N ILE A 136 -2.12 -13.48 2.18
CA ILE A 136 -1.20 -13.74 1.05
C ILE A 136 -1.15 -12.56 0.08
N LEU A 137 -2.31 -12.02 -0.32
CA LEU A 137 -2.39 -10.85 -1.19
C LEU A 137 -1.74 -9.62 -0.53
N SER A 138 -1.90 -9.49 0.78
CA SER A 138 -1.27 -8.42 1.56
C SER A 138 0.24 -8.61 1.66
N ILE A 139 0.79 -9.84 1.72
CA ILE A 139 2.24 -10.05 1.60
C ILE A 139 2.74 -9.50 0.26
N PHE A 140 2.07 -9.84 -0.84
CA PHE A 140 2.47 -9.35 -2.16
C PHE A 140 2.37 -7.81 -2.27
N MET A 141 1.28 -7.23 -1.76
CA MET A 141 1.12 -5.79 -1.68
C MET A 141 2.19 -5.14 -0.80
N GLY A 142 2.45 -5.72 0.36
CA GLY A 142 3.52 -5.35 1.28
C GLY A 142 4.89 -5.37 0.59
N TRP A 143 5.15 -6.37 -0.24
CA TRP A 143 6.39 -6.48 -0.97
C TRP A 143 6.53 -5.36 -2.02
N ILE A 144 5.53 -5.09 -2.86
CA ILE A 144 5.68 -4.06 -3.91
C ILE A 144 5.79 -2.64 -3.34
N LEU A 145 5.03 -2.34 -2.29
CA LEU A 145 5.05 -1.05 -1.61
C LEU A 145 6.36 -0.84 -0.84
N GLY A 146 6.92 -1.89 -0.24
CA GLY A 146 8.26 -1.85 0.38
C GLY A 146 9.37 -1.61 -0.64
N LYS A 147 9.28 -2.30 -1.79
CA LYS A 147 10.20 -2.10 -2.92
C LYS A 147 10.16 -0.65 -3.40
N ALA A 148 8.97 -0.06 -3.52
CA ALA A 148 8.81 1.35 -3.86
C ALA A 148 9.54 2.28 -2.88
N MET A 149 9.41 2.07 -1.56
CA MET A 149 10.13 2.87 -0.57
C MET A 149 11.65 2.73 -0.68
N ILE A 150 12.15 1.50 -0.76
CA ILE A 150 13.59 1.22 -0.81
C ILE A 150 14.22 1.85 -2.05
N GLU A 151 13.62 1.67 -3.22
CA GLU A 151 14.21 2.08 -4.49
C GLU A 151 14.08 3.59 -4.74
N THR A 152 13.00 4.20 -4.28
CA THR A 152 12.78 5.65 -4.46
C THR A 152 13.30 6.46 -3.28
N ARG A 153 13.65 5.79 -2.16
CA ARG A 153 14.01 6.41 -0.88
C ARG A 153 12.94 7.39 -0.36
N GLY A 154 11.66 7.10 -0.63
CA GLY A 154 10.55 7.96 -0.21
C GLY A 154 9.21 7.24 -0.09
N LEU A 155 8.26 7.90 0.58
CA LEU A 155 6.93 7.38 0.88
C LEU A 155 5.97 7.47 -0.30
N TYR A 156 6.19 8.41 -1.23
CA TYR A 156 5.16 8.86 -2.16
C TYR A 156 4.52 7.71 -2.96
N TRP A 157 5.32 6.85 -3.61
CA TRP A 157 4.76 5.80 -4.45
C TRP A 157 4.12 4.67 -3.64
N ALA A 158 4.69 4.32 -2.48
CA ALA A 158 4.08 3.37 -1.57
C ALA A 158 2.70 3.88 -1.09
N TRP A 159 2.64 5.13 -0.63
CA TRP A 159 1.39 5.76 -0.22
C TRP A 159 0.39 5.87 -1.38
N TRP A 160 0.82 6.26 -2.59
CA TRP A 160 -0.11 6.45 -3.72
C TRP A 160 -0.77 5.14 -4.18
N ILE A 161 0.03 4.07 -4.31
CA ILE A 161 -0.47 2.75 -4.70
C ILE A 161 -1.41 2.21 -3.61
N HIS A 162 -1.04 2.36 -2.34
CA HIS A 162 -1.87 1.95 -1.20
C HIS A 162 -3.17 2.76 -1.15
N PHE A 163 -3.09 4.09 -1.24
CA PHE A 163 -4.24 4.98 -1.23
C PHE A 163 -5.29 4.60 -2.28
N LEU A 164 -4.90 4.36 -3.54
CA LEU A 164 -5.88 3.97 -4.56
C LEU A 164 -6.51 2.60 -4.29
N SER A 165 -5.76 1.69 -3.66
CA SER A 165 -6.28 0.40 -3.21
C SER A 165 -7.31 0.58 -2.09
N ASP A 166 -7.01 1.46 -1.13
CA ASP A 166 -7.90 1.80 -0.03
C ASP A 166 -9.14 2.52 -0.53
N VAL A 167 -9.06 3.39 -1.55
CA VAL A 167 -10.25 3.98 -2.15
C VAL A 167 -11.22 2.89 -2.64
N ALA A 168 -10.70 1.86 -3.33
CA ALA A 168 -11.54 0.74 -3.74
C ALA A 168 -12.15 0.03 -2.52
N ILE A 169 -11.36 -0.30 -1.49
CA ILE A 169 -11.86 -0.99 -0.29
C ILE A 169 -12.92 -0.15 0.44
N PHE A 170 -12.66 1.13 0.68
CA PHE A 170 -13.52 2.04 1.44
C PHE A 170 -14.84 2.34 0.71
N VAL A 171 -14.86 2.33 -0.63
CA VAL A 171 -16.12 2.38 -1.40
C VAL A 171 -17.04 1.22 -1.02
N PHE A 172 -16.54 0.00 -0.96
CA PHE A 172 -17.37 -1.17 -0.64
C PHE A 172 -17.67 -1.31 0.85
N LEU A 173 -16.78 -0.83 1.73
CA LEU A 173 -17.10 -0.69 3.16
C LEU A 173 -18.26 0.30 3.38
N ALA A 174 -18.22 1.47 2.73
CA ALA A 174 -19.32 2.42 2.79
C ALA A 174 -20.60 1.81 2.18
N ALA A 175 -20.50 1.15 1.03
CA ALA A 175 -21.62 0.45 0.39
C ALA A 175 -22.26 -0.61 1.29
N ALA A 176 -21.50 -1.26 2.17
CA ALA A 176 -22.02 -2.24 3.13
C ALA A 176 -22.82 -1.60 4.28
N LEU A 177 -22.56 -0.34 4.60
CA LEU A 177 -23.20 0.40 5.70
C LEU A 177 -24.44 1.20 5.26
N VAL A 178 -24.56 1.51 3.97
CA VAL A 178 -25.70 2.28 3.41
C VAL A 178 -26.76 1.41 2.71
N ARG A 179 -26.67 0.09 2.90
CA ARG A 179 -27.64 -0.89 2.40
C ARG A 179 -29.01 -0.64 3.02
#